data_AF-A0A1C5Y4Z5-F1
#
_entry.id   AF-A0A1C5Y4Z5-F1
#
_cell.length_a   1.000
_cell.length_b   1.000
_cell.length_c   1.000
_cell.angle_alpha   90.00
_cell.angle_beta   90.00
_cell.angle_gamma   90.00
#
_symmetry.space_group_name_H-M   'P 1'
#
loop_
_entity.id
_entity.type
_entity.pdbx_description
1 polymer ?
#
loop_
_entity_poly.entity_id
_entity_poly.type
_entity_poly.pdbx_seq_one_letter_code
_entity_poly.pdbx_strand_id
1 'polypeptide(L)'
;MKLEIVLNEEKAKEHHYNIHKGYAKIEDFMIKQGFSKISEGVLEGDDSQKSFDSVLLINRELAKTKWFPLLVEKWWWHIDGEIEDCMGYITGVWEKKEEKPQIMRMEIVLSEEKAKLHGIDVNKGYKAIDDYFENRGVPKLGQGIYECIEDDNSFSTFSVAIAQLPETKWFPLLVEKWLWYIQGEVEDCISSLKGITL
;
A
#
# COMPACT_ATOMS: atom_id res chain seq x y z
N MET A 1 19.71 6.32 -6.35
CA MET A 1 19.09 5.17 -7.07
C MET A 1 19.98 3.91 -7.07
N LYS A 2 19.44 2.69 -6.94
CA LYS A 2 20.22 1.43 -7.01
C LYS A 2 19.61 0.40 -7.96
N LEU A 3 20.45 -0.24 -8.78
CA LEU A 3 20.12 -1.37 -9.66
C LEU A 3 20.63 -2.67 -9.04
N GLU A 4 19.79 -3.70 -9.04
CA GLU A 4 20.17 -5.07 -8.68
C GLU A 4 19.70 -6.04 -9.77
N ILE A 5 20.64 -6.75 -10.39
CA ILE A 5 20.36 -7.80 -11.37
C ILE A 5 21.07 -9.07 -10.92
N VAL A 6 20.34 -10.19 -10.90
CA VAL A 6 20.89 -11.52 -10.67
C VAL A 6 20.76 -12.34 -11.95
N LEU A 7 21.87 -12.87 -12.43
CA LEU A 7 21.91 -13.83 -13.53
C LEU A 7 21.89 -15.27 -12.97
N ASN A 8 21.15 -16.15 -13.65
CA ASN A 8 20.99 -17.55 -13.30
C ASN A 8 22.19 -18.38 -13.79
N GLU A 9 22.96 -18.94 -12.85
CA GLU A 9 24.17 -19.70 -13.15
C GLU A 9 23.88 -21.04 -13.84
N GLU A 10 22.78 -21.71 -13.49
CA GLU A 10 22.41 -23.00 -14.08
C GLU A 10 22.02 -22.84 -15.56
N LYS A 11 21.18 -21.86 -15.88
CA LYS A 11 20.83 -21.51 -17.27
C LYS A 11 22.05 -21.06 -18.05
N ALA A 12 22.96 -20.31 -17.42
CA ALA A 12 24.21 -19.93 -18.07
C ALA A 12 25.03 -21.17 -18.46
N LYS A 13 25.16 -22.16 -17.56
CA LYS A 13 25.85 -23.43 -17.85
C LYS A 13 25.15 -24.23 -18.95
N GLU A 14 23.82 -24.39 -18.86
CA GLU A 14 22.99 -25.12 -19.84
C GLU A 14 23.14 -24.55 -21.24
N HIS A 15 23.12 -23.23 -21.36
CA HIS A 15 23.21 -22.53 -22.64
C HIS A 15 24.65 -22.12 -23.03
N HIS A 16 25.66 -22.64 -22.32
CA HIS A 16 27.08 -22.37 -22.56
C HIS A 16 27.45 -20.87 -22.56
N TYR A 17 26.78 -20.08 -21.73
CA TYR A 17 27.10 -18.68 -21.47
C TYR A 17 28.09 -18.52 -20.32
N ASN A 18 29.00 -17.57 -20.47
CA ASN A 18 29.85 -17.12 -19.36
C ASN A 18 29.11 -16.03 -18.56
N ILE A 19 28.76 -16.35 -17.32
CA ILE A 19 27.96 -15.46 -16.47
C ILE A 19 28.69 -14.15 -16.13
N HIS A 20 29.99 -14.19 -15.87
CA HIS A 20 30.79 -12.99 -15.56
C HIS A 20 30.91 -12.06 -16.77
N LYS A 21 30.89 -12.59 -18.00
CA LYS A 21 30.76 -11.74 -19.20
C LYS A 21 29.39 -11.08 -19.30
N GLY A 22 28.34 -11.74 -18.82
CA GLY A 22 27.00 -11.16 -18.71
C GLY A 22 26.99 -9.97 -17.75
N TYR A 23 27.51 -10.16 -16.54
CA TYR A 23 27.64 -9.07 -15.56
C TYR A 23 28.52 -7.93 -16.06
N ALA A 24 29.71 -8.23 -16.59
CA ALA A 24 30.60 -7.20 -17.14
C ALA A 24 29.91 -6.36 -18.24
N LYS A 25 29.06 -6.98 -19.07
CA LYS A 25 28.31 -6.26 -20.12
C LYS A 25 27.25 -5.31 -19.54
N ILE A 26 26.57 -5.71 -18.47
CA ILE A 26 25.61 -4.86 -17.75
C ILE A 26 26.35 -3.70 -17.08
N GLU A 27 27.44 -4.01 -16.38
CA GLU A 27 28.25 -3.03 -15.66
C GLU A 27 28.86 -1.99 -16.61
N ASP A 28 29.50 -2.44 -17.70
CA ASP A 28 30.06 -1.55 -18.72
C ASP A 28 29.01 -0.61 -19.33
N PHE A 29 27.78 -1.10 -19.49
CA PHE A 29 26.68 -0.31 -19.99
C PHE A 29 26.27 0.77 -18.99
N MET A 30 26.04 0.38 -17.73
CA MET A 30 25.56 1.27 -16.68
C MET A 30 26.61 2.28 -16.24
N ILE A 31 27.89 1.91 -16.20
CA ILE A 31 29.00 2.81 -15.89
C ILE A 31 29.09 3.92 -16.93
N LYS A 32 28.88 3.63 -18.22
CA LYS A 32 28.81 4.67 -19.27
C LYS A 32 27.68 5.67 -19.05
N GLN A 33 26.63 5.26 -18.34
CA GLN A 33 25.54 6.15 -17.97
C GLN A 33 25.80 6.93 -16.68
N GLY A 34 26.87 6.63 -15.94
CA GLY A 34 27.26 7.34 -14.71
C GLY A 34 26.99 6.58 -13.42
N PHE A 35 26.62 5.30 -13.50
CA PHE A 35 26.50 4.45 -12.33
C PHE A 35 27.88 3.98 -11.84
N SER A 36 27.99 3.75 -10.54
CA SER A 36 29.15 3.13 -9.91
C SER A 36 28.83 1.70 -9.49
N LYS A 37 29.78 0.79 -9.70
CA LYS A 37 29.66 -0.60 -9.26
C LYS A 37 29.85 -0.68 -7.75
N ILE A 38 28.90 -1.31 -7.05
CA ILE A 38 29.05 -1.69 -5.64
C ILE A 38 29.61 -3.12 -5.56
N SER A 39 28.95 -4.05 -6.25
CA SER A 39 29.34 -5.45 -6.36
C SER A 39 28.88 -6.01 -7.70
N GLU A 40 29.22 -7.27 -8.00
CA GLU A 40 28.74 -7.92 -9.22
C GLU A 40 27.20 -7.88 -9.26
N GLY A 41 26.64 -7.36 -10.37
CA GLY A 41 25.19 -7.21 -10.54
C GLY A 41 24.53 -6.08 -9.73
N VAL A 42 25.28 -5.34 -8.91
CA VAL A 42 24.75 -4.26 -8.05
C VAL A 42 25.43 -2.93 -8.35
N LEU A 43 24.64 -1.96 -8.80
CA LEU A 43 25.14 -0.64 -9.19
C LEU A 43 24.34 0.48 -8.52
N GLU A 44 24.99 1.61 -8.28
CA GLU A 44 24.40 2.80 -7.68
C GLU A 44 24.56 4.00 -8.60
N GLY A 45 23.47 4.73 -8.78
CA GLY A 45 23.40 5.98 -9.52
C GLY A 45 22.93 7.09 -8.59
N ASP A 46 23.24 8.33 -8.98
CA ASP A 46 22.68 9.50 -8.33
C ASP A 46 21.16 9.63 -8.62
N ASP A 47 20.51 10.61 -7.99
CA ASP A 47 19.10 10.90 -8.24
C ASP A 47 18.94 11.94 -9.38
N SER A 48 19.86 11.93 -10.35
CA SER A 48 19.80 12.83 -11.51
C SER A 48 18.85 12.29 -12.58
N GLN A 49 18.32 13.20 -13.41
CA GLN A 49 17.55 12.83 -14.61
C GLN A 49 18.27 11.83 -15.51
N LYS A 50 19.61 11.90 -15.57
CA LYS A 50 20.43 10.98 -16.35
C LYS A 50 20.34 9.54 -15.81
N SER A 51 20.32 9.37 -14.49
CA SER A 51 20.12 8.06 -13.86
C SER A 51 18.72 7.51 -14.14
N PHE A 52 17.68 8.36 -14.10
CA PHE A 52 16.33 7.99 -14.53
C PHE A 52 16.23 7.62 -16.02
N ASP A 53 16.89 8.37 -16.92
CA ASP A 53 16.92 8.04 -18.35
C ASP A 53 17.60 6.67 -18.61
N SER A 54 18.58 6.33 -17.77
CA SER A 54 19.30 5.04 -17.84
C SER A 54 18.40 3.85 -17.49
N VAL A 55 17.47 4.02 -16.55
CA VAL A 55 16.42 3.04 -16.23
C VAL A 55 15.63 2.70 -17.49
N LEU A 56 15.13 3.72 -18.19
CA LEU A 56 14.36 3.53 -19.42
C LEU A 56 15.16 2.84 -20.52
N LEU A 57 16.45 3.15 -20.61
CA LEU A 57 17.36 2.57 -21.59
C LEU A 57 17.62 1.08 -21.32
N ILE A 58 17.91 0.66 -20.08
CA ILE A 58 18.10 -0.76 -19.77
C ILE A 58 16.81 -1.57 -20.00
N ASN A 59 15.66 -0.99 -19.65
CA ASN A 59 14.33 -1.58 -19.85
C ASN A 59 14.00 -1.78 -21.34
N ARG A 60 14.53 -0.94 -22.22
CA ARG A 60 14.29 -1.03 -23.68
C ARG A 60 15.35 -1.81 -24.43
N GLU A 61 16.62 -1.69 -24.06
CA GLU A 61 17.74 -2.18 -24.85
C GLU A 61 18.17 -3.58 -24.40
N LEU A 62 18.38 -3.80 -23.10
CA LEU A 62 18.86 -5.10 -22.61
C LEU A 62 17.76 -6.15 -22.61
N ALA A 63 16.53 -5.77 -22.25
CA ALA A 63 15.35 -6.65 -22.28
C ALA A 63 15.05 -7.23 -23.68
N LYS A 64 15.46 -6.56 -24.76
CA LYS A 64 15.25 -7.03 -26.13
C LYS A 64 16.38 -7.92 -26.67
N THR A 65 17.49 -8.05 -25.95
CA THR A 65 18.57 -8.94 -26.38
C THR A 65 18.18 -10.41 -26.20
N LYS A 66 18.84 -11.34 -26.89
CA LYS A 66 18.53 -12.78 -26.73
C LYS A 66 19.06 -13.39 -25.43
N TRP A 67 20.18 -12.86 -24.92
CA TRP A 67 20.90 -13.45 -23.79
C TRP A 67 20.35 -12.97 -22.45
N PHE A 68 19.88 -11.72 -22.37
CA PHE A 68 19.49 -11.12 -21.09
C PHE A 68 18.18 -11.73 -20.55
N PRO A 69 17.07 -11.78 -21.30
CA PRO A 69 15.86 -12.54 -20.91
C PRO A 69 16.12 -14.00 -20.57
N LEU A 70 17.09 -14.63 -21.24
CA LEU A 70 17.44 -16.02 -21.03
C LEU A 70 18.10 -16.23 -19.66
N LEU A 71 18.99 -15.32 -19.26
CA LEU A 71 19.86 -15.49 -18.11
C LEU A 71 19.40 -14.73 -16.87
N VAL A 72 18.58 -13.68 -16.98
CA VAL A 72 18.14 -12.92 -15.81
C VAL A 72 17.20 -13.75 -14.94
N GLU A 73 17.52 -13.84 -13.65
CA GLU A 73 16.70 -14.47 -12.62
C GLU A 73 15.91 -13.42 -11.83
N LYS A 74 16.57 -12.31 -11.47
CA LYS A 74 15.99 -11.20 -10.70
C LYS A 74 16.46 -9.88 -11.28
N TRP A 75 15.58 -8.88 -11.25
CA TRP A 75 15.89 -7.53 -11.70
C TRP A 75 15.06 -6.51 -10.92
N TRP A 76 15.74 -5.71 -10.11
CA TRP A 76 15.12 -4.70 -9.26
C TRP A 76 15.73 -3.33 -9.43
N TRP A 77 14.87 -2.31 -9.37
CA TRP A 77 15.25 -0.93 -9.12
C TRP A 77 14.87 -0.53 -7.71
N HIS A 78 15.78 0.15 -7.01
CA HIS A 78 15.50 0.81 -5.75
C HIS A 78 15.52 2.33 -6.00
N ILE A 79 14.36 2.96 -5.86
CA ILE A 79 14.13 4.39 -6.15
C ILE A 79 13.36 4.96 -4.96
N ASP A 80 13.89 6.00 -4.32
CA ASP A 80 13.24 6.73 -3.21
C ASP A 80 12.69 5.86 -2.06
N GLY A 81 13.38 4.76 -1.75
CA GLY A 81 12.98 3.82 -0.69
C GLY A 81 11.98 2.75 -1.14
N GLU A 82 11.49 2.82 -2.38
CA GLU A 82 10.68 1.79 -3.01
C GLU A 82 11.54 0.79 -3.80
N ILE A 83 11.00 -0.42 -3.96
CA ILE A 83 11.55 -1.46 -4.83
C ILE A 83 10.56 -1.70 -5.97
N GLU A 84 11.06 -1.62 -7.20
CA GLU A 84 10.35 -1.97 -8.43
C GLU A 84 10.90 -3.28 -9.00
N ASP A 85 10.03 -4.29 -9.15
CA ASP A 85 10.37 -5.54 -9.85
C ASP A 85 10.21 -5.37 -11.36
N CYS A 86 11.33 -5.50 -12.06
CA CYS A 86 11.46 -5.23 -13.47
C CYS A 86 11.37 -6.50 -14.33
N MET A 87 11.12 -7.68 -13.74
CA MET A 87 10.95 -8.91 -14.49
C MET A 87 9.78 -8.84 -15.48
N GLY A 88 8.78 -7.99 -15.21
CA GLY A 88 7.67 -7.71 -16.13
C GLY A 88 8.10 -7.22 -17.52
N TYR A 89 9.23 -6.52 -17.64
CA TYR A 89 9.77 -6.10 -18.94
C TYR A 89 10.26 -7.28 -19.80
N ILE A 90 10.61 -8.41 -19.17
CA ILE A 90 11.06 -9.64 -19.85
C ILE A 90 9.89 -10.59 -20.07
N THR A 91 9.05 -10.80 -19.06
CA THR A 91 7.99 -11.82 -19.07
C THR A 91 6.72 -11.33 -19.74
N GLY A 92 6.52 -10.01 -19.84
CA GLY A 92 5.23 -9.41 -20.17
C GLY A 92 4.18 -9.57 -19.07
N VAL A 93 4.56 -10.14 -17.93
CA VAL A 93 3.72 -10.37 -16.75
C VAL A 93 4.21 -9.45 -15.65
N TRP A 94 3.43 -8.43 -15.35
CA TRP A 94 3.64 -7.61 -14.18
C TRP A 94 3.05 -8.35 -12.98
N GLU A 95 3.91 -8.84 -12.09
CA GLU A 95 3.41 -9.26 -10.77
C GLU A 95 2.82 -8.01 -10.12
N LYS A 96 1.50 -7.98 -9.95
CA LYS A 96 0.88 -7.03 -9.03
C LYS A 96 1.57 -7.26 -7.70
N LYS A 97 2.19 -6.22 -7.13
CA LYS A 97 2.57 -6.22 -5.72
C LYS A 97 1.35 -6.80 -4.97
N GLU A 98 1.56 -7.84 -4.17
CA GLU A 98 0.59 -8.19 -3.13
C GLU A 98 0.55 -6.98 -2.18
N GLU A 99 -0.28 -6.00 -2.53
CA GLU A 99 -0.68 -4.98 -1.60
C GLU A 99 -1.37 -5.74 -0.47
N LYS A 100 -0.76 -5.71 0.71
CA LYS A 100 -1.45 -6.16 1.91
C LYS A 100 -2.82 -5.47 1.89
N PRO A 101 -3.93 -6.21 2.03
CA PRO A 101 -5.24 -5.61 2.00
C PRO A 101 -5.24 -4.46 3.02
N GLN A 102 -5.48 -3.24 2.52
CA GLN A 102 -5.58 -2.08 3.40
C GLN A 102 -6.71 -2.35 4.36
N ILE A 103 -6.46 -2.20 5.66
CA ILE A 103 -7.47 -2.46 6.68
C ILE A 103 -8.06 -1.13 7.08
N MET A 104 -9.39 -1.07 7.06
CA MET A 104 -10.15 0.07 7.54
C MET A 104 -10.85 -0.31 8.84
N ARG A 105 -10.80 0.57 9.85
CA ARG A 105 -11.43 0.34 11.15
C ARG A 105 -12.09 1.60 11.68
N MET A 106 -13.22 1.48 12.34
CA MET A 106 -13.81 2.55 13.16
C MET A 106 -13.97 2.10 14.60
N GLU A 107 -13.62 3.00 15.51
CA GLU A 107 -13.81 2.84 16.95
C GLU A 107 -14.75 3.94 17.47
N ILE A 108 -15.85 3.54 18.10
CA ILE A 108 -16.85 4.42 18.69
C ILE A 108 -17.05 4.04 20.15
N VAL A 109 -16.89 5.00 21.04
CA VAL A 109 -17.22 4.86 22.46
C VAL A 109 -18.35 5.82 22.81
N LEU A 110 -19.46 5.27 23.30
CA LEU A 110 -20.58 5.98 23.87
C LEU A 110 -20.44 6.02 25.40
N SER A 111 -20.63 7.19 26.00
CA SER A 111 -20.50 7.40 27.44
C SER A 111 -21.77 6.99 28.19
N GLU A 112 -21.64 6.05 29.13
CA GLU A 112 -22.74 5.67 30.03
C GLU A 112 -23.19 6.82 30.94
N GLU A 113 -22.27 7.68 31.35
CA GLU A 113 -22.57 8.83 32.21
C GLU A 113 -23.42 9.86 31.47
N LYS A 114 -23.05 10.20 30.23
CA LYS A 114 -23.87 11.07 29.37
C LYS A 114 -25.22 10.43 29.06
N ALA A 115 -25.25 9.11 28.85
CA ALA A 115 -26.48 8.37 28.62
C ALA A 115 -27.45 8.48 29.82
N LYS A 116 -26.94 8.30 31.06
CA LYS A 116 -27.72 8.51 32.29
C LYS A 116 -28.21 9.95 32.41
N LEU A 117 -27.36 10.94 32.13
CA LEU A 117 -27.71 12.37 32.20
C LEU A 117 -28.86 12.73 31.25
N HIS A 118 -28.85 12.19 30.03
CA HIS A 118 -29.85 12.47 29.00
C HIS A 118 -31.03 11.47 28.99
N GLY A 119 -31.05 10.49 29.90
CA GLY A 119 -32.10 9.47 29.96
C GLY A 119 -32.13 8.55 28.73
N ILE A 120 -30.98 8.33 28.08
CA ILE A 120 -30.85 7.52 26.87
C ILE A 120 -30.30 6.14 27.23
N ASP A 121 -30.80 5.09 26.58
CA ASP A 121 -30.28 3.74 26.72
C ASP A 121 -29.05 3.54 25.81
N VAL A 122 -27.86 3.49 26.43
CA VAL A 122 -26.58 3.34 25.71
C VAL A 122 -26.53 2.06 24.88
N ASN A 123 -27.17 0.97 25.33
CA ASN A 123 -27.17 -0.31 24.62
C ASN A 123 -27.98 -0.24 23.33
N LYS A 124 -29.06 0.56 23.31
CA LYS A 124 -29.79 0.86 22.07
C LYS A 124 -28.94 1.67 21.10
N GLY A 125 -28.12 2.59 21.62
CA GLY A 125 -27.15 3.35 20.82
C GLY A 125 -26.13 2.43 20.13
N TYR A 126 -25.46 1.57 20.89
CA TYR A 126 -24.54 0.58 20.32
C TYR A 126 -25.24 -0.36 19.34
N LYS A 127 -26.44 -0.86 19.68
CA LYS A 127 -27.20 -1.72 18.78
C LYS A 127 -27.54 -1.04 17.45
N ALA A 128 -27.91 0.24 17.46
CA ALA A 128 -28.21 0.96 16.22
C ALA A 128 -26.98 1.09 15.31
N ILE A 129 -25.79 1.28 15.90
CA ILE A 129 -24.53 1.35 15.16
C ILE A 129 -24.13 -0.05 14.66
N ASP A 130 -24.25 -1.08 15.51
CA ASP A 130 -23.99 -2.48 15.14
C ASP A 130 -24.85 -2.88 13.93
N ASP A 131 -26.17 -2.65 14.03
CA ASP A 131 -27.11 -2.96 12.95
C ASP A 131 -26.76 -2.17 11.66
N TYR A 132 -26.24 -0.94 11.77
CA TYR A 132 -25.84 -0.15 10.60
C TYR A 132 -24.66 -0.79 9.83
N PHE A 133 -23.61 -1.19 10.54
CA PHE A 133 -22.40 -1.75 9.94
C PHE A 133 -22.60 -3.19 9.47
N GLU A 134 -23.22 -4.04 10.30
CA GLU A 134 -23.43 -5.46 9.97
C GLU A 134 -24.34 -5.62 8.74
N ASN A 135 -25.39 -4.80 8.61
CA ASN A 135 -26.28 -4.82 7.43
C ASN A 135 -25.58 -4.35 6.14
N ARG A 136 -24.38 -3.75 6.23
CA ARG A 136 -23.55 -3.31 5.10
C ARG A 136 -22.33 -4.20 4.88
N GLY A 137 -22.26 -5.34 5.56
CA GLY A 137 -21.18 -6.31 5.42
C GLY A 137 -19.90 -5.95 6.16
N VAL A 138 -19.92 -4.96 7.03
CA VAL A 138 -18.77 -4.61 7.88
C VAL A 138 -18.92 -5.34 9.22
N PRO A 139 -18.06 -6.32 9.53
CA PRO A 139 -18.18 -7.10 10.74
C PRO A 139 -17.80 -6.29 11.98
N LYS A 140 -18.52 -6.57 13.07
CA LYS A 140 -18.18 -6.11 14.41
C LYS A 140 -17.10 -6.99 15.02
N LEU A 141 -15.98 -6.40 15.42
CA LEU A 141 -14.90 -7.09 16.15
C LEU A 141 -15.06 -7.01 17.67
N GLY A 142 -15.72 -5.96 18.15
CA GLY A 142 -15.95 -5.68 19.56
C GLY A 142 -17.01 -4.60 19.71
N GLN A 143 -17.43 -4.31 20.94
CA GLN A 143 -18.39 -3.23 21.18
C GLN A 143 -17.83 -1.90 20.63
N GLY A 144 -18.53 -1.32 19.66
CA GLY A 144 -18.10 -0.09 18.99
C GLY A 144 -16.87 -0.22 18.08
N ILE A 145 -16.42 -1.44 17.75
CA ILE A 145 -15.25 -1.67 16.89
C ILE A 145 -15.70 -2.43 15.64
N TYR A 146 -15.50 -1.80 14.48
CA TYR A 146 -15.87 -2.32 13.17
C TYR A 146 -14.65 -2.31 12.25
N GLU A 147 -14.37 -3.40 11.56
CA GLU A 147 -13.16 -3.54 10.75
C GLU A 147 -13.44 -4.37 9.50
N CYS A 148 -12.89 -3.96 8.36
CA CYS A 148 -12.90 -4.75 7.14
C CYS A 148 -11.68 -4.43 6.27
N ILE A 149 -11.54 -5.21 5.20
CA ILE A 149 -10.66 -4.85 4.10
C ILE A 149 -11.26 -3.61 3.41
N GLU A 150 -10.41 -2.64 3.10
CA GLU A 150 -10.77 -1.43 2.36
C GLU A 150 -11.09 -1.78 0.91
N ASP A 151 -12.27 -1.34 0.49
CA ASP A 151 -12.82 -1.39 -0.85
C ASP A 151 -13.82 -0.22 -1.00
N ASP A 152 -14.37 -0.03 -2.21
CA ASP A 152 -15.28 1.09 -2.46
C ASP A 152 -16.53 1.06 -1.55
N ASN A 153 -17.03 -0.15 -1.24
CA ASN A 153 -18.24 -0.32 -0.45
C ASN A 153 -18.02 0.01 1.04
N SER A 154 -16.92 -0.47 1.61
CA SER A 154 -16.52 -0.18 2.98
C SER A 154 -16.22 1.30 3.15
N PHE A 155 -15.43 1.92 2.28
CA PHE A 155 -15.14 3.36 2.34
C PHE A 155 -16.43 4.18 2.36
N SER A 156 -17.38 3.86 1.47
CA SER A 156 -18.69 4.53 1.45
C SER A 156 -19.48 4.32 2.74
N THR A 157 -19.42 3.13 3.34
CA THR A 157 -20.13 2.79 4.58
C THR A 157 -19.63 3.61 5.77
N PHE A 158 -18.31 3.73 5.95
CA PHE A 158 -17.73 4.54 7.02
C PHE A 158 -17.95 6.04 6.78
N SER A 159 -17.81 6.51 5.54
CA SER A 159 -18.06 7.91 5.17
C SER A 159 -19.52 8.32 5.45
N VAL A 160 -20.48 7.45 5.12
CA VAL A 160 -21.90 7.70 5.41
C VAL A 160 -22.17 7.68 6.93
N ALA A 161 -21.50 6.82 7.69
CA ALA A 161 -21.61 6.83 9.15
C ALA A 161 -21.13 8.18 9.73
N ILE A 162 -20.01 8.70 9.21
CA ILE A 162 -19.47 10.02 9.58
C ILE A 162 -20.44 11.14 9.27
N ALA A 163 -21.13 11.08 8.12
CA ALA A 163 -22.11 12.08 7.74
C ALA A 163 -23.44 11.98 8.52
N GLN A 164 -23.91 10.78 8.85
CA GLN A 164 -25.27 10.56 9.37
C GLN A 164 -25.37 10.46 10.88
N LEU A 165 -24.37 9.90 11.57
CA LEU A 165 -24.39 9.79 13.02
C LEU A 165 -24.53 11.17 13.72
N PRO A 166 -23.84 12.24 13.26
CA PRO A 166 -23.98 13.58 13.82
C PRO A 166 -25.42 14.13 13.74
N GLU A 167 -26.17 13.78 12.69
CA GLU A 167 -27.55 14.24 12.46
C GLU A 167 -28.59 13.53 13.35
N THR A 168 -28.19 12.49 14.08
CA THR A 168 -29.11 11.81 15.01
C THR A 168 -29.28 12.61 16.30
N LYS A 169 -30.47 12.56 16.91
CA LYS A 169 -30.75 13.28 18.17
C LYS A 169 -30.01 12.73 19.39
N TRP A 170 -29.41 11.54 19.29
CA TRP A 170 -28.86 10.83 20.44
C TRP A 170 -27.34 10.73 20.38
N PHE A 171 -26.75 10.52 19.19
CA PHE A 171 -25.33 10.22 19.08
C PHE A 171 -24.42 11.37 19.55
N PRO A 172 -24.65 12.65 19.15
CA PRO A 172 -23.83 13.77 19.64
C PRO A 172 -23.89 13.95 21.16
N LEU A 173 -24.99 13.53 21.80
CA LEU A 173 -25.15 13.59 23.25
C LEU A 173 -24.35 12.51 23.97
N LEU A 174 -24.08 11.37 23.31
CA LEU A 174 -23.49 10.20 23.95
C LEU A 174 -22.02 9.99 23.62
N VAL A 175 -21.60 10.31 22.39
CA VAL A 175 -20.27 9.95 21.90
C VAL A 175 -19.16 10.60 22.74
N GLU A 176 -18.16 9.80 23.09
CA GLU A 176 -16.99 10.17 23.89
C GLU A 176 -15.70 10.04 23.09
N LYS A 177 -15.63 9.00 22.26
CA LYS A 177 -14.52 8.76 21.33
C LYS A 177 -15.09 8.30 20.00
N TRP A 178 -14.54 8.82 18.91
CA TRP A 178 -14.89 8.40 17.57
C TRP A 178 -13.69 8.53 16.64
N LEU A 179 -13.05 7.41 16.32
CA LEU A 179 -11.85 7.35 15.50
C LEU A 179 -12.09 6.53 14.23
N TRP A 180 -11.55 7.00 13.11
CA TRP A 180 -11.50 6.27 11.85
C TRP A 180 -10.05 6.01 11.46
N TYR A 181 -9.68 4.75 11.34
CA TYR A 181 -8.38 4.27 10.90
C TYR A 181 -8.48 3.91 9.42
N ILE A 182 -7.78 4.66 8.57
CA ILE A 182 -7.83 4.53 7.12
C ILE A 182 -6.45 4.83 6.52
N GLN A 183 -5.99 3.99 5.58
CA GLN A 183 -4.73 4.19 4.85
C GLN A 183 -3.49 4.47 5.73
N GLY A 184 -3.45 3.88 6.92
CA GLY A 184 -2.36 4.06 7.89
C GLY A 184 -2.45 5.35 8.73
N GLU A 185 -3.49 6.15 8.55
CA GLU A 185 -3.79 7.34 9.32
C GLU A 185 -4.93 7.11 10.32
N VAL A 186 -5.08 8.06 11.25
CA VAL A 186 -6.16 8.08 12.25
C VAL A 186 -6.85 9.42 12.24
N GLU A 187 -8.13 9.45 11.88
CA GLU A 187 -8.97 10.63 11.90
C GLU A 187 -9.83 10.68 13.18
N ASP A 188 -9.81 11.82 13.87
CA ASP A 188 -10.73 12.13 14.96
C ASP A 188 -12.05 12.68 14.40
N CYS A 189 -13.04 11.81 14.30
CA CYS A 189 -14.35 12.08 13.74
C CYS A 189 -15.24 12.92 14.67
N ILE A 190 -14.83 13.19 15.93
CA ILE A 190 -15.55 14.11 16.81
C ILE A 190 -15.61 15.52 16.21
N SER A 191 -14.62 15.89 15.40
CA SER A 191 -14.61 17.17 14.67
C SER A 191 -15.84 17.35 13.77
N SER A 192 -16.39 16.27 13.22
CA SER A 192 -17.61 16.28 12.39
C SER A 192 -18.86 16.72 13.14
N LEU A 193 -18.87 16.69 14.48
CA LEU A 193 -19.96 17.22 15.29
C LEU A 193 -20.00 18.75 15.31
N LYS A 194 -18.86 19.43 15.05
CA LYS A 194 -18.72 20.89 15.24
C LYS A 194 -19.49 21.74 14.23
N GLY A 195 -20.08 21.13 13.20
CA GLY A 195 -20.96 21.79 12.23
C GLY A 195 -22.44 21.81 12.64
N ILE A 196 -22.84 21.07 13.68
CA ILE A 196 -24.24 20.91 14.09
C ILE A 196 -24.47 21.77 15.33
N THR A 197 -25.21 22.85 15.16
CA THR A 197 -25.63 23.68 16.30
C THR A 197 -26.73 22.91 17.05
N LEU A 198 -26.41 22.42 18.26
CA LEU A 198 -27.37 21.81 19.19
C LEU A 198 -28.44 22.83 19.64
#